data_AF-A0AAX6IJ06-F1
#
_entry.id   AF-A0AAX6IJ06-F1
#
_cell.length_a   1.000
_cell.length_b   1.000
_cell.length_c   1.000
_cell.angle_alpha   90.00
_cell.angle_beta   90.00
_cell.angle_gamma   90.00
#
_symmetry.space_group_name_H-M   'P 1'
#
loop_
_entity.id
_entity.type
_entity.pdbx_description
1 polymer ?
#
loop_
_entity_poly.entity_id
_entity_poly.type
_entity_poly.pdbx_seq_one_letter_code
_entity_poly.pdbx_strand_id
1 'polypeptide(L)'
;MVVSLQIGGGRAFCPGLGRDSRDAVALLRNSACRPGFKSTGNFSSKKKRNGDGGTRRGLKVCCERGATALVEKKGDKERQSEDGYASQLSVVMKFGGSSVASAERMREIANLILSFPEERPVVVLSAMGKTTNKLLQAGEKAVSCGVSHVSDIEELSFIKELHLRTVDELGIDKSTISVLLDELEQLLEGIAMMKELTLRTRDYLVSFGECMSTRIFTAYLNKIGSKARQYDAFHLGIITTDDFTNADILDVTYPAVAKRLHEDWINNPAIPVVTGFLGKGCKSCAVTTLGRGGSDLTATTIGKALGLREIQVWKDVDGVLTCDPNIYPKAEPVPHLTFEEAAELAYFGAQVLHPQSMRPARESDIPVRVKNSYNPQAPGTLITKARDLSEAVLTSIVLKSNITMLDIVSTRMLGQFGFLAKVFSIFEELGISVDCVATSEVSISLTLDPSKVWSRELIQQASELDHVAEELQKIAVVQLLQNRSIISLIGNVQKSSLILEKAFNVLREEGVNVQMISQGASKVNISLVVHDSEAKKCVGALHSAFFDHADDSLPELGSAGLSQNGSSMHSSIS
;
A
#
# COMPACT_ATOMS: atom_id res chain seq x y z
N MET A 1 -25.99 -34.30 -10.33
CA MET A 1 -27.29 -34.45 -9.65
C MET A 1 -27.68 -33.08 -9.13
N VAL A 2 -28.40 -32.32 -9.95
CA VAL A 2 -28.93 -30.99 -9.63
C VAL A 2 -30.38 -31.03 -10.06
N VAL A 3 -31.26 -30.78 -9.11
CA VAL A 3 -32.71 -30.85 -9.24
C VAL A 3 -33.19 -29.66 -10.06
N SER A 4 -34.01 -29.94 -11.08
CA SER A 4 -34.71 -28.96 -11.89
C SER A 4 -35.97 -28.47 -11.16
N LEU A 5 -36.31 -27.19 -11.30
CA LEU A 5 -37.71 -26.78 -11.28
C LEU A 5 -37.98 -25.77 -12.39
N GLN A 6 -39.04 -26.08 -13.10
CA GLN A 6 -39.53 -25.54 -14.36
C GLN A 6 -40.66 -24.58 -14.03
N ILE A 7 -40.69 -23.39 -14.64
CA ILE A 7 -41.88 -22.53 -14.63
C ILE A 7 -42.24 -22.21 -16.08
N GLY A 8 -43.38 -22.75 -16.49
CA GLY A 8 -44.05 -22.49 -17.76
C GLY A 8 -44.78 -21.15 -17.76
N GLY A 9 -45.02 -20.64 -18.97
CA GLY A 9 -45.46 -19.28 -19.21
C GLY A 9 -46.93 -18.96 -18.94
N GLY A 10 -47.22 -17.66 -19.00
CA GLY A 10 -48.55 -17.08 -19.03
C GLY A 10 -48.46 -15.65 -19.58
N ARG A 11 -49.27 -15.35 -20.60
CA ARG A 11 -49.42 -14.03 -21.23
C ARG A 11 -50.14 -13.05 -20.29
N ALA A 12 -49.73 -11.77 -20.29
CA ALA A 12 -50.57 -10.63 -19.95
C ALA A 12 -49.96 -9.36 -20.61
N PHE A 13 -50.60 -8.79 -21.63
CA PHE A 13 -51.59 -7.70 -21.60
C PHE A 13 -50.99 -6.32 -21.21
N CYS A 14 -50.83 -5.47 -22.24
CA CYS A 14 -50.70 -4.02 -22.10
C CYS A 14 -52.07 -3.39 -21.77
N PRO A 15 -52.06 -2.30 -20.99
CA PRO A 15 -52.92 -1.16 -21.31
C PRO A 15 -52.11 0.13 -21.42
N GLY A 16 -52.49 0.96 -22.39
CA GLY A 16 -51.82 2.20 -22.74
C GLY A 16 -52.33 3.45 -22.00
N LEU A 17 -51.50 4.50 -22.15
CA LEU A 17 -51.84 5.90 -22.44
C LEU A 17 -53.07 6.53 -21.78
N GLY A 18 -52.80 7.46 -20.87
CA GLY A 18 -53.64 8.63 -20.56
C GLY A 18 -52.78 9.89 -20.63
N ARG A 19 -53.25 10.90 -21.37
CA ARG A 19 -52.63 12.22 -21.60
C ARG A 19 -53.08 13.26 -20.54
N ASP A 20 -52.38 14.40 -20.61
CA ASP A 20 -52.70 15.76 -20.11
C ASP A 20 -52.12 16.13 -18.73
N SER A 21 -51.53 17.31 -18.49
CA SER A 21 -51.13 18.45 -19.32
C SER A 21 -50.37 19.50 -18.44
N ARG A 22 -49.63 20.42 -19.08
CA ARG A 22 -49.21 21.78 -18.61
C ARG A 22 -48.08 21.92 -17.58
N ASP A 23 -46.90 22.39 -18.01
CA ASP A 23 -46.49 23.82 -18.00
C ASP A 23 -44.96 24.04 -18.11
N ALA A 24 -44.62 25.19 -18.73
CA ALA A 24 -43.41 26.01 -18.54
C ALA A 24 -42.04 25.63 -19.18
N VAL A 25 -41.84 26.12 -20.42
CA VAL A 25 -40.92 27.22 -20.82
C VAL A 25 -39.41 27.18 -20.42
N ALA A 26 -38.59 26.89 -21.44
CA ALA A 26 -37.43 27.63 -22.00
C ALA A 26 -36.20 28.03 -21.14
N LEU A 27 -34.97 27.72 -21.64
CA LEU A 27 -34.09 28.64 -22.40
C LEU A 27 -32.68 28.05 -22.72
N LEU A 28 -32.26 28.25 -23.98
CA LEU A 28 -30.90 28.50 -24.53
C LEU A 28 -29.83 27.39 -24.48
N ARG A 29 -29.45 26.79 -25.62
CA ARG A 29 -28.49 27.24 -26.68
C ARG A 29 -27.02 27.18 -26.25
N ASN A 30 -26.23 26.27 -26.85
CA ASN A 30 -25.35 26.63 -27.98
C ASN A 30 -24.68 25.42 -28.68
N SER A 31 -24.47 25.65 -29.98
CA SER A 31 -23.84 24.90 -31.09
C SER A 31 -22.35 24.54 -30.86
N ALA A 32 -21.64 23.69 -31.62
CA ALA A 32 -21.64 23.49 -33.08
C ALA A 32 -20.73 22.30 -33.55
N CYS A 33 -20.90 21.93 -34.84
CA CYS A 33 -19.90 21.50 -35.84
C CYS A 33 -19.59 19.99 -36.15
N ARG A 34 -20.22 19.55 -37.26
CA ARG A 34 -19.86 18.66 -38.42
C ARG A 34 -18.52 17.89 -38.49
N PRO A 35 -18.50 16.78 -39.28
CA PRO A 35 -17.36 16.43 -40.14
C PRO A 35 -17.72 16.38 -41.65
N GLY A 36 -16.73 16.67 -42.51
CA GLY A 36 -16.84 16.63 -43.97
C GLY A 36 -15.60 16.05 -44.69
N PHE A 37 -15.83 14.98 -45.44
CA PHE A 37 -15.48 14.67 -46.85
C PHE A 37 -14.04 14.67 -47.47
N LYS A 38 -13.85 13.63 -48.34
CA LYS A 38 -12.98 13.43 -49.55
C LYS A 38 -11.52 12.98 -49.31
N SER A 39 -10.84 12.18 -50.15
CA SER A 39 -11.12 11.31 -51.33
C SER A 39 -9.78 10.68 -51.78
N THR A 40 -9.75 9.50 -52.45
CA THR A 40 -9.11 9.22 -53.78
C THR A 40 -8.88 7.71 -54.04
N GLY A 41 -9.17 7.26 -55.27
CA GLY A 41 -8.87 5.93 -55.85
C GLY A 41 -7.39 5.80 -56.27
N ASN A 42 -6.85 4.67 -56.73
CA ASN A 42 -7.27 3.69 -57.74
C ASN A 42 -6.46 2.39 -57.54
N PHE A 43 -7.00 1.21 -57.89
CA PHE A 43 -6.30 0.25 -58.76
C PHE A 43 -7.26 -0.74 -59.41
N SER A 44 -6.96 -1.03 -60.67
CA SER A 44 -7.81 -1.64 -61.69
C SER A 44 -7.93 -3.17 -61.60
N SER A 45 -9.09 -3.66 -62.04
CA SER A 45 -9.53 -5.06 -62.13
C SER A 45 -8.98 -5.82 -63.36
N LYS A 46 -8.74 -7.13 -63.22
CA LYS A 46 -9.02 -8.11 -64.28
C LYS A 46 -9.85 -9.28 -63.72
N LYS A 47 -11.03 -9.46 -64.32
CA LYS A 47 -12.07 -10.48 -64.09
C LYS A 47 -11.67 -11.87 -64.61
N LYS A 48 -12.10 -12.91 -63.89
CA LYS A 48 -12.94 -14.05 -64.36
C LYS A 48 -13.39 -14.85 -63.11
N ARG A 49 -14.60 -14.62 -62.59
CA ARG A 49 -15.91 -15.26 -62.87
C ARG A 49 -16.07 -16.72 -62.40
N ASN A 50 -17.02 -16.86 -61.47
CA ASN A 50 -17.92 -17.98 -61.10
C ASN A 50 -17.76 -18.31 -59.60
N GLY A 51 -18.77 -18.35 -58.75
CA GLY A 51 -20.22 -18.13 -58.84
C GLY A 51 -20.81 -18.33 -57.43
N ASP A 52 -21.84 -17.55 -57.12
CA ASP A 52 -22.84 -17.59 -56.05
C ASP A 52 -22.63 -18.35 -54.72
N GLY A 53 -22.81 -17.59 -53.62
CA GLY A 53 -23.96 -17.75 -52.71
C GLY A 53 -23.94 -18.85 -51.64
N GLY A 54 -24.05 -18.45 -50.37
CA GLY A 54 -24.82 -19.21 -49.40
C GLY A 54 -24.09 -19.71 -48.13
N THR A 55 -24.70 -19.35 -47.01
CA THR A 55 -24.35 -19.58 -45.60
C THR A 55 -24.30 -21.04 -45.12
N ARG A 56 -23.28 -21.34 -44.29
CA ARG A 56 -23.20 -22.26 -43.13
C ARG A 56 -24.33 -23.30 -42.89
N ARG A 57 -24.00 -24.60 -43.00
CA ARG A 57 -23.88 -25.65 -41.93
C ARG A 57 -24.14 -27.06 -42.49
N GLY A 58 -23.12 -27.91 -42.38
CA GLY A 58 -23.18 -29.36 -42.11
C GLY A 58 -23.76 -30.31 -43.17
N LEU A 59 -22.93 -31.26 -43.66
CA LEU A 59 -23.23 -32.69 -43.55
C LEU A 59 -22.01 -33.59 -43.90
N LYS A 60 -21.75 -34.55 -42.99
CA LYS A 60 -21.51 -35.99 -43.22
C LYS A 60 -20.48 -36.42 -44.28
N VAL A 61 -19.40 -37.07 -43.82
CA VAL A 61 -18.64 -38.02 -44.64
C VAL A 61 -18.49 -39.33 -43.87
N CYS A 62 -19.02 -40.40 -44.46
CA CYS A 62 -18.87 -41.79 -44.02
C CYS A 62 -17.46 -42.29 -44.32
N CYS A 63 -17.03 -43.22 -43.47
CA CYS A 63 -15.71 -43.84 -43.47
C CYS A 63 -15.64 -44.98 -44.49
N GLU A 64 -14.57 -45.05 -45.29
CA GLU A 64 -14.10 -46.32 -45.85
C GLU A 64 -12.57 -46.41 -45.74
N ARG A 65 -12.14 -47.45 -45.02
CA ARG A 65 -10.84 -48.14 -45.09
C ARG A 65 -9.61 -47.39 -44.55
N GLY A 66 -9.35 -47.66 -43.26
CA GLY A 66 -8.13 -48.38 -42.85
C GLY A 66 -6.80 -47.64 -42.91
N ALA A 67 -6.50 -46.88 -41.86
CA ALA A 67 -5.18 -46.82 -41.21
C ALA A 67 -5.29 -45.99 -39.93
N THR A 68 -5.18 -46.64 -38.78
CA THR A 68 -5.03 -45.99 -37.48
C THR A 68 -3.62 -45.40 -37.37
N ALA A 69 -3.49 -44.08 -37.41
CA ALA A 69 -2.32 -43.37 -36.92
C ALA A 69 -2.66 -42.78 -35.55
N LEU A 70 -2.11 -43.40 -34.50
CA LEU A 70 -2.03 -42.83 -33.17
C LEU A 70 -1.19 -41.55 -33.25
N VAL A 71 -1.81 -40.39 -33.11
CA VAL A 71 -1.07 -39.18 -32.74
C VAL A 71 -0.89 -39.24 -31.24
N GLU A 72 0.20 -39.89 -30.82
CA GLU A 72 0.74 -39.68 -29.49
C GLU A 72 1.02 -38.20 -29.31
N LYS A 73 0.25 -37.57 -28.42
CA LYS A 73 0.59 -36.26 -27.89
C LYS A 73 1.88 -36.46 -27.09
N LYS A 74 3.04 -36.22 -27.71
CA LYS A 74 4.30 -36.04 -26.97
C LYS A 74 4.03 -34.96 -25.94
N GLY A 75 3.84 -35.38 -24.70
CA GLY A 75 4.02 -34.51 -23.57
C GLY A 75 5.49 -34.20 -23.52
N ASP A 76 5.88 -33.04 -24.04
CA ASP A 76 7.15 -32.43 -23.70
C ASP A 76 7.08 -32.07 -22.21
N LYS A 77 7.31 -33.07 -21.36
CA LYS A 77 7.98 -32.85 -20.09
C LYS A 77 9.40 -32.50 -20.49
N GLU A 78 9.63 -31.22 -20.78
CA GLU A 78 10.95 -30.64 -20.61
C GLU A 78 11.38 -30.99 -19.20
N ARG A 79 12.30 -31.95 -19.10
CA ARG A 79 13.17 -32.05 -17.93
C ARG A 79 13.96 -30.75 -17.95
N GLN A 80 13.43 -29.73 -17.27
CA GLN A 80 14.20 -28.57 -16.87
C GLN A 80 15.39 -29.14 -16.09
N SER A 81 16.56 -29.09 -16.71
CA SER A 81 17.83 -29.35 -16.04
C SER A 81 17.89 -28.45 -14.80
N GLU A 82 18.27 -29.02 -13.66
CA GLU A 82 18.48 -28.30 -12.39
C GLU A 82 19.45 -27.11 -12.55
N ASP A 83 20.26 -27.07 -13.61
CA ASP A 83 21.15 -25.97 -13.98
C ASP A 83 20.43 -24.68 -14.45
N GLY A 84 19.16 -24.75 -14.86
CA GLY A 84 18.41 -23.59 -15.39
C GLY A 84 17.88 -22.62 -14.31
N TYR A 85 17.72 -23.12 -13.07
CA TYR A 85 17.30 -22.30 -11.94
C TYR A 85 18.45 -21.46 -11.37
N ALA A 86 19.70 -21.89 -11.55
CA ALA A 86 20.90 -21.20 -11.04
C ALA A 86 21.22 -19.87 -11.77
N SER A 87 20.54 -19.58 -12.89
CA SER A 87 20.81 -18.41 -13.74
C SER A 87 19.71 -17.33 -13.68
N GLN A 88 18.69 -17.46 -12.85
CA GLN A 88 17.56 -16.52 -12.81
C GLN A 88 17.62 -15.63 -11.56
N LEU A 89 17.05 -14.41 -11.67
CA LEU A 89 16.82 -13.54 -10.51
C LEU A 89 15.86 -14.26 -9.56
N SER A 90 16.18 -14.28 -8.26
CA SER A 90 15.45 -15.11 -7.29
C SER A 90 14.52 -14.32 -6.36
N VAL A 91 14.95 -13.13 -5.94
CA VAL A 91 14.25 -12.30 -4.93
C VAL A 91 14.39 -10.81 -5.25
N VAL A 92 13.47 -10.00 -4.70
CA VAL A 92 13.66 -8.54 -4.60
C VAL A 92 14.08 -8.22 -3.18
N MET A 93 15.15 -7.44 -2.98
CA MET A 93 15.56 -6.91 -1.69
C MET A 93 15.37 -5.40 -1.66
N LYS A 94 14.44 -4.92 -0.85
CA LYS A 94 14.18 -3.49 -0.66
C LYS A 94 14.81 -3.00 0.63
N PHE A 95 15.54 -1.88 0.55
CA PHE A 95 16.14 -1.22 1.71
C PHE A 95 15.55 0.19 1.89
N GLY A 96 15.17 0.53 3.12
CA GLY A 96 14.62 1.84 3.48
C GLY A 96 15.71 2.91 3.62
N GLY A 97 15.29 4.17 3.78
CA GLY A 97 16.23 5.29 3.88
C GLY A 97 17.16 5.24 5.09
N SER A 98 16.71 4.71 6.23
CA SER A 98 17.58 4.47 7.41
C SER A 98 18.66 3.43 7.12
N SER A 99 18.33 2.41 6.32
CA SER A 99 19.25 1.36 5.94
C SER A 99 20.35 1.86 4.98
N VAL A 100 20.13 2.94 4.24
CA VAL A 100 21.15 3.57 3.35
C VAL A 100 21.54 4.98 3.80
N ALA A 101 21.41 5.30 5.09
CA ALA A 101 21.56 6.67 5.60
C ALA A 101 23.00 7.20 5.60
N SER A 102 24.01 6.32 5.52
CA SER A 102 25.44 6.66 5.58
C SER A 102 26.28 5.68 4.78
N ALA A 103 27.56 6.01 4.57
CA ALA A 103 28.50 5.09 3.95
C ALA A 103 28.61 3.77 4.73
N GLU A 104 28.72 3.84 6.06
CA GLU A 104 28.75 2.65 6.94
C GLU A 104 27.57 1.72 6.70
N ARG A 105 26.34 2.26 6.73
CA ARG A 105 25.13 1.49 6.48
C ARG A 105 25.08 0.91 5.05
N MET A 106 25.59 1.64 4.06
CA MET A 106 25.76 1.09 2.70
C MET A 106 26.78 -0.07 2.66
N ARG A 107 27.88 -0.02 3.42
CA ARG A 107 28.82 -1.15 3.53
C ARG A 107 28.14 -2.38 4.12
N GLU A 108 27.34 -2.19 5.16
CA GLU A 108 26.59 -3.26 5.81
C GLU A 108 25.58 -3.92 4.87
N ILE A 109 24.81 -3.14 4.11
CA ILE A 109 23.88 -3.68 3.10
C ILE A 109 24.64 -4.43 2.01
N ALA A 110 25.76 -3.89 1.52
CA ALA A 110 26.56 -4.57 0.50
C ALA A 110 27.04 -5.93 1.02
N ASN A 111 27.57 -5.98 2.24
CA ASN A 111 27.99 -7.23 2.87
C ASN A 111 26.82 -8.20 3.06
N LEU A 112 25.65 -7.70 3.44
CA LEU A 112 24.43 -8.49 3.59
C LEU A 112 24.01 -9.11 2.26
N ILE A 113 23.95 -8.35 1.17
CA ILE A 113 23.60 -8.85 -0.16
C ILE A 113 24.59 -9.95 -0.58
N LEU A 114 25.89 -9.74 -0.33
CA LEU A 114 26.94 -10.69 -0.67
C LEU A 114 27.01 -11.92 0.25
N SER A 115 26.38 -11.85 1.43
CA SER A 115 26.32 -12.98 2.38
C SER A 115 25.38 -14.10 1.93
N PHE A 116 24.57 -13.87 0.89
CA PHE A 116 23.68 -14.86 0.26
C PHE A 116 24.16 -15.16 -1.17
N PRO A 117 25.30 -15.84 -1.36
CA PRO A 117 25.90 -16.08 -2.68
C PRO A 117 25.07 -16.97 -3.60
N GLU A 118 24.09 -17.69 -3.07
CA GLU A 118 23.08 -18.45 -3.79
C GLU A 118 21.93 -17.58 -4.32
N GLU A 119 21.70 -16.40 -3.72
CA GLU A 119 20.64 -15.50 -4.14
C GLU A 119 21.11 -14.58 -5.28
N ARG A 120 20.19 -14.23 -6.17
CA ARG A 120 20.39 -13.30 -7.30
C ARG A 120 19.38 -12.17 -7.17
N PRO A 121 19.62 -11.18 -6.29
CA PRO A 121 18.59 -10.21 -5.94
C PRO A 121 18.48 -9.09 -6.98
N VAL A 122 17.26 -8.58 -7.16
CA VAL A 122 17.02 -7.20 -7.58
C VAL A 122 16.98 -6.32 -6.35
N VAL A 123 17.84 -5.30 -6.28
CA VAL A 123 17.93 -4.39 -5.14
C VAL A 123 17.10 -3.15 -5.42
N VAL A 124 16.23 -2.76 -4.50
CA VAL A 124 15.44 -1.52 -4.56
C VAL A 124 15.82 -0.62 -3.41
N LEU A 125 16.26 0.61 -3.69
CA LEU A 125 16.69 1.56 -2.67
C LEU A 125 15.77 2.76 -2.58
N SER A 126 15.46 3.19 -1.36
CA SER A 126 14.94 4.52 -1.06
C SER A 126 16.08 5.55 -1.04
N ALA A 127 15.73 6.84 -1.04
CA ALA A 127 16.69 7.92 -0.81
C ALA A 127 17.40 7.81 0.56
N MET A 128 18.59 8.40 0.68
CA MET A 128 19.40 8.32 1.90
C MET A 128 18.76 9.05 3.09
N GLY A 129 18.50 8.36 4.20
CA GLY A 129 18.05 8.96 5.45
C GLY A 129 16.82 9.87 5.28
N LYS A 130 16.97 11.16 5.60
CA LYS A 130 15.89 12.18 5.55
C LYS A 130 15.91 13.03 4.28
N THR A 131 16.64 12.63 3.24
CA THR A 131 16.87 13.44 2.03
C THR A 131 15.59 13.78 1.28
N THR A 132 14.63 12.86 1.12
CA THR A 132 13.32 13.16 0.49
C THR A 132 12.60 14.32 1.18
N ASN A 133 12.56 14.32 2.51
CA ASN A 133 11.94 15.40 3.28
C ASN A 133 12.72 16.71 3.12
N LYS A 134 14.05 16.63 3.07
CA LYS A 134 14.92 17.80 2.85
C LYS A 134 14.76 18.39 1.45
N LEU A 135 14.57 17.56 0.43
CA LEU A 135 14.27 18.00 -0.94
C LEU A 135 12.94 18.75 -0.99
N LEU A 136 11.89 18.24 -0.35
CA LEU A 136 10.59 18.91 -0.26
C LEU A 136 10.70 20.27 0.44
N GLN A 137 11.37 20.32 1.59
CA GLN A 137 11.62 21.55 2.34
C GLN A 137 12.45 22.56 1.54
N ALA A 138 13.47 22.10 0.80
CA ALA A 138 14.27 22.95 -0.08
C ALA A 138 13.42 23.57 -1.19
N GLY A 139 12.54 22.78 -1.81
CA GLY A 139 11.61 23.29 -2.83
C GLY A 139 10.65 24.34 -2.30
N GLU A 140 10.08 24.11 -1.11
CA GLU A 140 9.17 25.06 -0.45
C GLU A 140 9.88 26.37 -0.08
N LYS A 141 11.11 26.30 0.45
CA LYS A 141 11.93 27.50 0.72
C LYS A 141 12.38 28.22 -0.56
N ALA A 142 12.70 27.48 -1.62
CA ALA A 142 13.13 28.06 -2.89
C ALA A 142 12.06 29.01 -3.46
N VAL A 143 10.77 28.65 -3.34
CA VAL A 143 9.66 29.50 -3.79
C VAL A 143 9.75 30.92 -3.21
N SER A 144 10.17 31.11 -1.96
CA SER A 144 10.16 32.43 -1.31
C SER A 144 11.54 33.09 -1.14
N CYS A 145 12.66 32.34 -1.15
CA CYS A 145 13.98 32.88 -0.79
C CYS A 145 14.59 33.88 -1.78
N GLY A 146 14.23 33.79 -3.07
CA GLY A 146 14.86 34.58 -4.14
C GLY A 146 16.12 33.91 -4.72
N VAL A 147 16.41 34.21 -5.99
CA VAL A 147 17.41 33.49 -6.79
C VAL A 147 18.82 33.56 -6.18
N SER A 148 19.23 34.74 -5.69
CA SER A 148 20.55 34.95 -5.10
C SER A 148 20.79 34.19 -3.78
N HIS A 149 19.75 33.59 -3.20
CA HIS A 149 19.81 32.92 -1.90
C HIS A 149 19.57 31.41 -1.97
N VAL A 150 19.51 30.83 -3.18
CA VAL A 150 19.27 29.38 -3.33
C VAL A 150 20.43 28.56 -2.76
N SER A 151 21.66 29.00 -2.97
CA SER A 151 22.86 28.39 -2.38
C SER A 151 22.86 28.42 -0.84
N ASP A 152 22.13 29.36 -0.25
CA ASP A 152 22.05 29.56 1.21
C ASP A 152 20.99 28.65 1.85
N ILE A 153 20.23 27.88 1.06
CA ILE A 153 19.24 26.94 1.57
C ILE A 153 19.94 25.84 2.37
N GLU A 154 19.70 25.82 3.68
CA GLU A 154 20.30 24.85 4.61
C GLU A 154 20.05 23.39 4.19
N GLU A 155 18.87 23.08 3.66
CA GLU A 155 18.52 21.76 3.19
C GLU A 155 19.31 21.32 1.96
N LEU A 156 19.60 22.23 1.02
CA LEU A 156 20.46 21.95 -0.13
C LEU A 156 21.89 21.66 0.33
N SER A 157 22.41 22.47 1.25
CA SER A 157 23.73 22.27 1.86
C SER A 157 23.83 20.92 2.58
N PHE A 158 22.80 20.55 3.35
CA PHE A 158 22.72 19.25 4.02
C PHE A 158 22.75 18.09 3.01
N ILE A 159 21.99 18.19 1.91
CA ILE A 159 21.94 17.16 0.87
C ILE A 159 23.31 17.02 0.20
N LYS A 160 23.94 18.13 -0.20
CA LYS A 160 25.27 18.14 -0.83
C LYS A 160 26.31 17.48 0.09
N GLU A 161 26.39 17.93 1.34
CA GLU A 161 27.35 17.42 2.33
C GLU A 161 27.16 15.92 2.59
N LEU A 162 25.93 15.47 2.80
CA LEU A 162 25.65 14.06 3.07
C LEU A 162 26.14 13.14 1.94
N HIS A 163 25.83 13.49 0.69
CA HIS A 163 26.18 12.64 -0.45
C HIS A 163 27.67 12.73 -0.79
N LEU A 164 28.27 13.93 -0.75
CA LEU A 164 29.71 14.11 -0.98
C LEU A 164 30.55 13.38 0.07
N ARG A 165 30.20 13.52 1.35
CA ARG A 165 30.85 12.78 2.43
C ARG A 165 30.73 11.28 2.24
N THR A 166 29.55 10.79 1.86
CA THR A 166 29.32 9.36 1.63
C THR A 166 30.17 8.83 0.48
N VAL A 167 30.25 9.57 -0.63
CA VAL A 167 31.11 9.23 -1.77
C VAL A 167 32.58 9.19 -1.35
N ASP A 168 33.04 10.17 -0.57
CA ASP A 168 34.41 10.22 -0.05
C ASP A 168 34.73 9.05 0.88
N GLU A 169 33.84 8.74 1.83
CA GLU A 169 34.03 7.62 2.77
C GLU A 169 33.99 6.26 2.07
N LEU A 170 33.17 6.08 1.03
CA LEU A 170 33.17 4.87 0.21
C LEU A 170 34.34 4.86 -0.81
N GLY A 171 35.02 5.99 -0.98
CA GLY A 171 36.10 6.24 -1.94
C GLY A 171 35.66 6.03 -3.39
N ILE A 172 34.48 6.51 -3.73
CA ILE A 172 33.91 6.49 -5.09
C ILE A 172 34.28 7.81 -5.77
N ASP A 173 34.25 7.86 -7.10
CA ASP A 173 34.45 9.11 -7.83
C ASP A 173 33.26 10.08 -7.61
N LYS A 174 33.57 11.32 -7.24
CA LYS A 174 32.60 12.43 -7.07
C LYS A 174 31.80 12.71 -8.34
N SER A 175 32.37 12.41 -9.50
CA SER A 175 31.68 12.53 -10.80
C SER A 175 30.38 11.72 -10.86
N THR A 176 30.24 10.68 -10.02
CA THR A 176 29.03 9.83 -9.92
C THR A 176 27.77 10.63 -9.57
N ILE A 177 27.91 11.70 -8.79
CA ILE A 177 26.78 12.49 -8.28
C ILE A 177 26.88 13.99 -8.58
N SER A 178 28.03 14.50 -9.04
CA SER A 178 28.22 15.94 -9.25
C SER A 178 27.18 16.53 -10.20
N VAL A 179 26.92 15.85 -11.33
CA VAL A 179 25.92 16.29 -12.31
C VAL A 179 24.52 16.38 -11.70
N LEU A 180 24.13 15.42 -10.84
CA LEU A 180 22.82 15.43 -10.19
C LEU A 180 22.71 16.54 -9.12
N LEU A 181 23.82 16.85 -8.42
CA LEU A 181 23.83 17.96 -7.46
C LEU A 181 23.74 19.31 -8.17
N ASP A 182 24.41 19.47 -9.31
CA ASP A 182 24.35 20.67 -10.14
C ASP A 182 22.94 20.85 -10.73
N GLU A 183 22.35 19.78 -11.26
CA GLU A 183 20.96 19.79 -11.76
C GLU A 183 19.94 20.10 -10.66
N LEU A 184 20.15 19.59 -9.44
CA LEU A 184 19.29 19.88 -8.29
C LEU A 184 19.35 21.38 -7.93
N GLU A 185 20.55 21.97 -7.89
CA GLU A 185 20.72 23.39 -7.61
C GLU A 185 20.07 24.26 -8.69
N GLN A 186 20.30 23.94 -9.97
CA GLN A 186 19.65 24.63 -11.10
C GLN A 186 18.13 24.53 -11.06
N LEU A 187 17.58 23.38 -10.65
CA LEU A 187 16.14 23.22 -10.46
C LEU A 187 15.61 24.15 -9.38
N LEU A 188 16.30 24.25 -8.23
CA LEU A 188 15.92 25.14 -7.14
C LEU A 188 16.05 26.63 -7.55
N GLU A 189 17.06 26.99 -8.33
CA GLU A 189 17.18 28.33 -8.95
C GLU A 189 15.99 28.64 -9.85
N GLY A 190 15.57 27.68 -10.69
CA GLY A 190 14.39 27.79 -11.52
C GLY A 190 13.12 28.01 -10.72
N ILE A 191 12.91 27.23 -9.64
CA ILE A 191 11.77 27.40 -8.72
C ILE A 191 11.81 28.78 -8.07
N ALA A 192 12.98 29.23 -7.61
CA ALA A 192 13.14 30.51 -6.94
C ALA A 192 12.94 31.72 -7.87
N MET A 193 13.29 31.57 -9.15
CA MET A 193 13.06 32.58 -10.19
C MET A 193 11.58 32.68 -10.56
N MET A 194 10.91 31.54 -10.72
CA MET A 194 9.51 31.48 -11.14
C MET A 194 8.53 31.74 -10.00
N LYS A 195 8.94 31.53 -8.74
CA LYS A 195 8.08 31.60 -7.56
C LYS A 195 6.94 30.58 -7.60
N GLU A 196 7.17 29.44 -8.27
CA GLU A 196 6.17 28.41 -8.49
C GLU A 196 6.77 27.01 -8.28
N LEU A 197 6.06 26.16 -7.53
CA LEU A 197 6.38 24.75 -7.33
C LEU A 197 5.16 23.90 -7.70
N THR A 198 5.09 23.46 -8.96
CA THR A 198 4.01 22.57 -9.42
C THR A 198 4.18 21.15 -8.87
N LEU A 199 3.11 20.35 -8.82
CA LEU A 199 3.19 18.95 -8.40
C LEU A 199 4.15 18.12 -9.30
N ARG A 200 4.19 18.44 -10.60
CA ARG A 200 5.16 17.85 -11.54
C ARG A 200 6.60 18.18 -11.17
N THR A 201 6.87 19.44 -10.85
CA THR A 201 8.20 19.89 -10.42
C THR A 201 8.57 19.25 -9.08
N ARG A 202 7.61 19.11 -8.16
CA ARG A 202 7.79 18.44 -6.86
C ARG A 202 8.21 16.97 -7.04
N ASP A 203 7.57 16.23 -7.95
CA ASP A 203 7.94 14.84 -8.25
C ASP A 203 9.37 14.73 -8.84
N TYR A 204 9.73 15.64 -9.75
CA TYR A 204 11.09 15.69 -10.28
C TYR A 204 12.12 16.03 -9.19
N LEU A 205 11.82 17.00 -8.33
CA LEU A 205 12.68 17.44 -7.24
C LEU A 205 13.00 16.30 -6.25
N VAL A 206 12.00 15.52 -5.84
CA VAL A 206 12.24 14.43 -4.89
C VAL A 206 12.96 13.24 -5.52
N SER A 207 12.85 13.06 -6.85
CA SER A 207 13.48 11.95 -7.56
C SER A 207 15.01 11.91 -7.42
N PHE A 208 15.64 13.07 -7.20
CA PHE A 208 17.08 13.17 -6.97
C PHE A 208 17.55 12.30 -5.79
N GLY A 209 16.71 12.09 -4.77
CA GLY A 209 17.03 11.27 -3.62
C GLY A 209 17.34 9.81 -3.98
N GLU A 210 16.40 9.09 -4.61
CA GLU A 210 16.63 7.72 -5.06
C GLU A 210 17.68 7.64 -6.18
N CYS A 211 17.71 8.63 -7.08
CA CYS A 211 18.68 8.68 -8.17
C CYS A 211 20.13 8.73 -7.65
N MET A 212 20.43 9.54 -6.64
CA MET A 212 21.76 9.63 -6.05
C MET A 212 22.11 8.37 -5.23
N SER A 213 21.20 7.92 -4.36
CA SER A 213 21.45 6.75 -3.50
C SER A 213 21.77 5.48 -4.30
N THR A 214 21.02 5.20 -5.37
CA THR A 214 21.24 4.02 -6.23
C THR A 214 22.54 4.10 -7.02
N ARG A 215 22.93 5.29 -7.50
CA ARG A 215 24.20 5.50 -8.21
C ARG A 215 25.40 5.32 -7.29
N ILE A 216 25.37 5.91 -6.08
CA ILE A 216 26.41 5.72 -5.06
C ILE A 216 26.56 4.24 -4.72
N PHE A 217 25.44 3.57 -4.41
CA PHE A 217 25.47 2.17 -3.99
C PHE A 217 25.96 1.24 -5.12
N THR A 218 25.54 1.48 -6.36
CA THR A 218 26.00 0.70 -7.53
C THR A 218 27.49 0.89 -7.77
N ALA A 219 27.99 2.13 -7.69
CA ALA A 219 29.41 2.41 -7.86
C ALA A 219 30.23 1.75 -6.74
N TYR A 220 29.71 1.73 -5.51
CA TYR A 220 30.34 1.02 -4.39
C TYR A 220 30.45 -0.48 -4.63
N LEU A 221 29.34 -1.13 -5.03
CA LEU A 221 29.34 -2.57 -5.33
C LEU A 221 30.39 -2.93 -6.39
N ASN A 222 30.45 -2.15 -7.47
CA ASN A 222 31.44 -2.36 -8.53
C ASN A 222 32.88 -2.15 -8.02
N LYS A 223 33.11 -1.16 -7.16
CA LYS A 223 34.42 -0.91 -6.55
C LYS A 223 34.91 -2.09 -5.71
N ILE A 224 34.02 -2.77 -4.98
CA ILE A 224 34.36 -3.96 -4.18
C ILE A 224 34.34 -5.27 -4.99
N GLY A 225 34.29 -5.18 -6.33
CA GLY A 225 34.36 -6.34 -7.23
C GLY A 225 33.03 -7.04 -7.50
N SER A 226 31.92 -6.50 -6.99
CA SER A 226 30.58 -7.06 -7.20
C SER A 226 29.88 -6.32 -8.34
N LYS A 227 29.72 -7.01 -9.47
CA LYS A 227 29.16 -6.42 -10.68
C LYS A 227 27.71 -6.02 -10.49
N ALA A 228 27.43 -4.73 -10.58
CA ALA A 228 26.11 -4.14 -10.37
C ALA A 228 25.77 -3.13 -11.45
N ARG A 229 24.48 -2.95 -11.75
CA ARG A 229 23.97 -1.98 -12.71
C ARG A 229 22.83 -1.17 -12.12
N GLN A 230 22.93 0.15 -12.24
CA GLN A 230 21.92 1.09 -11.77
C GLN A 230 20.78 1.20 -12.79
N TYR A 231 19.55 1.32 -12.29
CA TYR A 231 18.34 1.53 -13.07
C TYR A 231 17.46 2.61 -12.45
N ASP A 232 17.17 3.64 -13.23
CA ASP A 232 16.07 4.55 -12.92
C ASP A 232 14.75 3.89 -13.29
N ALA A 233 13.82 3.77 -12.34
CA ALA A 233 12.52 3.12 -12.51
C ALA A 233 11.72 3.69 -13.68
N PHE A 234 11.78 5.02 -13.87
CA PHE A 234 11.16 5.74 -14.97
C PHE A 234 11.77 5.45 -16.35
N HIS A 235 12.96 4.85 -16.41
CA HIS A 235 13.57 4.32 -17.64
C HIS A 235 13.49 2.80 -17.75
N LEU A 236 13.35 2.10 -16.61
CA LEU A 236 13.26 0.65 -16.55
C LEU A 236 11.95 0.10 -17.15
N GLY A 237 10.88 0.88 -17.09
CA GLY A 237 9.56 0.49 -17.58
C GLY A 237 8.45 0.55 -16.53
N ILE A 238 8.68 1.23 -15.40
CA ILE A 238 7.59 1.55 -14.47
C ILE A 238 6.79 2.72 -15.04
N ILE A 239 5.65 2.41 -15.63
CA ILE A 239 4.77 3.35 -16.34
C ILE A 239 3.55 3.62 -15.47
N THR A 240 3.22 4.89 -15.31
CA THR A 240 2.18 5.35 -14.38
C THR A 240 1.16 6.26 -15.04
N THR A 241 0.10 6.61 -14.32
CA THR A 241 -0.71 7.79 -14.62
C THR A 241 0.11 9.08 -14.45
N ASP A 242 -0.46 10.20 -14.89
CA ASP A 242 0.16 11.52 -14.78
C ASP A 242 -0.33 12.29 -13.52
N ASP A 243 -0.93 11.59 -12.57
CA ASP A 243 -1.38 12.13 -11.28
C ASP A 243 -0.18 12.25 -10.33
N PHE A 244 0.62 13.30 -10.53
CA PHE A 244 1.83 13.56 -9.74
C PHE A 244 1.57 13.51 -8.23
N THR A 245 2.60 13.16 -7.45
CA THR A 245 2.59 12.89 -5.99
C THR A 245 1.92 11.59 -5.55
N ASN A 246 1.08 10.97 -6.38
CA ASN A 246 0.39 9.73 -6.06
C ASN A 246 0.01 8.95 -7.34
N ALA A 247 0.97 8.78 -8.24
CA ALA A 247 0.70 8.19 -9.54
C ALA A 247 0.44 6.67 -9.43
N ASP A 248 -0.57 6.18 -10.14
CA ASP A 248 -0.91 4.76 -10.16
C ASP A 248 -0.11 4.01 -11.24
N ILE A 249 0.39 2.82 -10.90
CA ILE A 249 1.12 1.95 -11.82
C ILE A 249 0.13 1.32 -12.81
N LEU A 250 0.46 1.42 -14.11
CA LEU A 250 -0.33 0.82 -15.18
C LEU A 250 0.14 -0.61 -15.49
N ASP A 251 -0.78 -1.47 -15.93
CA ASP A 251 -0.51 -2.89 -16.22
C ASP A 251 0.59 -3.12 -17.27
N VAL A 252 0.81 -2.17 -18.18
CA VAL A 252 1.90 -2.21 -19.17
C VAL A 252 3.29 -2.25 -18.52
N THR A 253 3.40 -1.89 -17.24
CA THR A 253 4.64 -1.95 -16.45
C THR A 253 5.18 -3.35 -16.32
N TYR A 254 4.34 -4.33 -16.01
CA TYR A 254 4.79 -5.69 -15.70
C TYR A 254 5.58 -6.34 -16.85
N PRO A 255 5.05 -6.41 -18.10
CA PRO A 255 5.83 -6.95 -19.21
C PRO A 255 7.02 -6.07 -19.60
N ALA A 256 6.94 -4.74 -19.44
CA ALA A 256 8.04 -3.83 -19.79
C ALA A 256 9.26 -4.04 -18.87
N VAL A 257 9.04 -4.04 -17.55
CA VAL A 257 10.08 -4.29 -16.54
C VAL A 257 10.65 -5.68 -16.71
N ALA A 258 9.79 -6.70 -16.87
CA ALA A 258 10.23 -8.08 -17.02
C ALA A 258 11.16 -8.25 -18.22
N LYS A 259 10.76 -7.71 -19.39
CA LYS A 259 11.55 -7.75 -20.61
C LYS A 259 12.91 -7.08 -20.40
N ARG A 260 12.93 -5.85 -19.87
CA ARG A 260 14.17 -5.09 -19.73
C ARG A 260 15.18 -5.76 -18.79
N LEU A 261 14.72 -6.20 -17.61
CA LEU A 261 15.61 -6.85 -16.65
C LEU A 261 16.09 -8.22 -17.15
N HIS A 262 15.22 -9.02 -17.78
CA HIS A 262 15.64 -10.33 -18.34
C HIS A 262 16.67 -10.18 -19.47
N GLU A 263 16.43 -9.28 -20.43
CA GLU A 263 17.35 -9.05 -21.54
C GLU A 263 18.72 -8.59 -21.03
N ASP A 264 18.75 -7.63 -20.11
CA ASP A 264 20.00 -7.12 -19.53
C ASP A 264 20.74 -8.17 -18.71
N TRP A 265 20.01 -9.00 -17.96
CA TRP A 265 20.55 -10.08 -17.14
C TRP A 265 21.14 -11.20 -18.00
N ILE A 266 20.45 -11.65 -19.04
CA ILE A 266 20.93 -12.70 -19.95
C ILE A 266 22.19 -12.25 -20.70
N ASN A 267 22.20 -11.00 -21.19
CA ASN A 267 23.32 -10.50 -21.97
C ASN A 267 24.56 -10.24 -21.12
N ASN A 268 24.38 -9.71 -19.92
CA ASN A 268 25.48 -9.28 -19.08
C ASN A 268 25.07 -9.25 -17.59
N PRO A 269 25.10 -10.41 -16.90
CA PRO A 269 24.64 -10.55 -15.53
C PRO A 269 25.31 -9.54 -14.60
N ALA A 270 24.49 -8.75 -13.91
CA ALA A 270 24.90 -7.73 -12.96
C ALA A 270 23.73 -7.49 -11.99
N ILE A 271 24.02 -7.32 -10.70
CA ILE A 271 23.00 -7.04 -9.67
C ILE A 271 22.23 -5.77 -10.07
N PRO A 272 20.93 -5.84 -10.36
CA PRO A 272 20.15 -4.66 -10.70
C PRO A 272 19.86 -3.85 -9.44
N VAL A 273 20.26 -2.58 -9.44
CA VAL A 273 20.00 -1.62 -8.36
C VAL A 273 19.03 -0.56 -8.87
N VAL A 274 17.77 -0.65 -8.44
CA VAL A 274 16.65 0.12 -8.99
C VAL A 274 16.22 1.21 -8.01
N THR A 275 15.91 2.41 -8.52
CA THR A 275 15.29 3.47 -7.73
C THR A 275 13.90 3.02 -7.24
N GLY A 276 13.63 3.09 -5.94
CA GLY A 276 12.26 2.97 -5.42
C GLY A 276 11.41 4.20 -5.75
N PHE A 277 10.13 4.20 -5.39
CA PHE A 277 9.24 5.38 -5.32
C PHE A 277 8.93 6.11 -6.64
N LEU A 278 9.68 5.86 -7.72
CA LEU A 278 9.60 6.61 -8.97
C LEU A 278 8.94 5.80 -10.11
N GLY A 279 8.38 6.53 -11.07
CA GLY A 279 7.80 5.99 -12.31
C GLY A 279 7.77 7.04 -13.43
N LYS A 280 7.27 6.65 -14.60
CA LYS A 280 7.14 7.52 -15.77
C LYS A 280 5.69 7.71 -16.18
N GLY A 281 5.22 8.95 -16.17
CA GLY A 281 3.87 9.31 -16.61
C GLY A 281 3.61 8.91 -18.07
N CYS A 282 2.49 8.23 -18.31
CA CYS A 282 2.19 7.63 -19.61
C CYS A 282 1.97 8.66 -20.72
N LYS A 283 1.48 9.87 -20.41
CA LYS A 283 1.22 10.93 -21.40
C LYS A 283 2.34 11.96 -21.43
N SER A 284 2.73 12.47 -20.26
CA SER A 284 3.72 13.54 -20.15
C SER A 284 5.15 13.06 -20.34
N CYS A 285 5.39 11.75 -20.19
CA CYS A 285 6.73 11.16 -20.08
C CYS A 285 7.58 11.74 -18.94
N ALA A 286 6.98 12.49 -18.02
CA ALA A 286 7.67 13.09 -16.88
C ALA A 286 7.94 12.04 -15.78
N VAL A 287 8.91 12.35 -14.93
CA VAL A 287 9.11 11.60 -13.68
C VAL A 287 7.89 11.82 -12.79
N THR A 288 7.40 10.73 -12.21
CA THR A 288 6.28 10.70 -11.28
C THR A 288 6.70 9.97 -10.02
N THR A 289 5.99 10.24 -8.93
CA THR A 289 6.17 9.53 -7.67
C THR A 289 4.94 8.69 -7.34
N LEU A 290 5.19 7.54 -6.71
CA LEU A 290 4.20 6.50 -6.43
C LEU A 290 3.41 6.73 -5.12
N GLY A 291 3.60 7.89 -4.48
CA GLY A 291 2.97 8.21 -3.20
C GLY A 291 3.47 7.36 -2.02
N ARG A 292 2.60 7.19 -1.02
CA ARG A 292 2.98 6.56 0.27
C ARG A 292 3.35 5.09 0.10
N GLY A 293 4.49 4.71 0.70
CA GLY A 293 5.05 3.37 0.57
C GLY A 293 5.59 3.06 -0.83
N GLY A 294 5.89 4.09 -1.64
CA GLY A 294 6.22 3.88 -3.05
C GLY A 294 7.47 3.04 -3.31
N SER A 295 8.51 3.10 -2.47
CA SER A 295 9.66 2.19 -2.63
C SER A 295 9.30 0.72 -2.38
N ASP A 296 8.38 0.45 -1.44
CA ASP A 296 7.86 -0.90 -1.22
C ASP A 296 6.99 -1.32 -2.42
N LEU A 297 6.22 -0.40 -2.99
CA LEU A 297 5.40 -0.66 -4.18
C LEU A 297 6.27 -0.97 -5.42
N THR A 298 7.40 -0.28 -5.58
CA THR A 298 8.39 -0.63 -6.61
C THR A 298 8.86 -2.08 -6.44
N ALA A 299 9.18 -2.48 -5.21
CA ALA A 299 9.69 -3.82 -4.94
C ALA A 299 8.65 -4.91 -5.24
N THR A 300 7.40 -4.74 -4.81
CA THR A 300 6.33 -5.70 -5.10
C THR A 300 5.95 -5.72 -6.58
N THR A 301 6.03 -4.57 -7.27
CA THR A 301 5.81 -4.48 -8.72
C THR A 301 6.86 -5.27 -9.49
N ILE A 302 8.14 -5.13 -9.13
CA ILE A 302 9.23 -5.91 -9.74
C ILE A 302 9.06 -7.40 -9.43
N GLY A 303 8.71 -7.75 -8.17
CA GLY A 303 8.44 -9.13 -7.78
C GLY A 303 7.33 -9.77 -8.63
N LYS A 304 6.21 -9.06 -8.83
CA LYS A 304 5.11 -9.47 -9.71
C LYS A 304 5.56 -9.55 -11.18
N ALA A 305 6.27 -8.55 -11.67
CA ALA A 305 6.72 -8.49 -13.07
C ALA A 305 7.61 -9.69 -13.45
N LEU A 306 8.51 -10.08 -12.54
CA LEU A 306 9.47 -11.17 -12.76
C LEU A 306 8.96 -12.54 -12.28
N GLY A 307 7.82 -12.60 -11.57
CA GLY A 307 7.30 -13.85 -10.99
C GLY A 307 8.23 -14.45 -9.94
N LEU A 308 8.85 -13.62 -9.09
CA LEU A 308 9.85 -14.07 -8.11
C LEU A 308 9.23 -14.87 -6.96
N ARG A 309 10.08 -15.68 -6.30
CA ARG A 309 9.68 -16.55 -5.19
C ARG A 309 9.24 -15.77 -3.96
N GLU A 310 9.92 -14.66 -3.65
CA GLU A 310 9.58 -13.80 -2.51
C GLU A 310 10.08 -12.37 -2.71
N ILE A 311 9.42 -11.44 -2.02
CA ILE A 311 9.82 -10.03 -1.92
C ILE A 311 10.27 -9.76 -0.50
N GLN A 312 11.51 -9.29 -0.32
CA GLN A 312 12.07 -8.97 0.98
C GLN A 312 12.09 -7.47 1.22
N VAL A 313 11.55 -7.03 2.37
CA VAL A 313 11.65 -5.66 2.87
C VAL A 313 12.54 -5.66 4.10
N TRP A 314 13.69 -5.02 3.98
CA TRP A 314 14.68 -4.93 5.04
C TRP A 314 14.47 -3.67 5.88
N LYS A 315 14.38 -3.86 7.19
CA LYS A 315 14.15 -2.85 8.23
C LYS A 315 15.21 -2.96 9.33
N ASP A 316 14.95 -2.26 10.43
CA ASP A 316 15.86 -2.14 11.58
C ASP A 316 15.37 -2.98 12.80
N VAL A 317 14.31 -3.77 12.62
CA VAL A 317 13.71 -4.66 13.65
C VAL A 317 13.42 -6.04 13.05
N ASP A 318 13.29 -7.06 13.91
CA ASP A 318 13.10 -8.49 13.57
C ASP A 318 11.70 -8.79 13.01
N GLY A 319 11.33 -8.10 11.93
CA GLY A 319 10.03 -8.24 11.26
C GLY A 319 8.99 -7.25 11.77
N VAL A 320 7.76 -7.71 11.88
CA VAL A 320 6.64 -7.01 12.52
C VAL A 320 6.54 -7.52 13.94
N LEU A 321 6.37 -6.60 14.89
CA LEU A 321 6.34 -6.91 16.31
C LEU A 321 4.91 -6.85 16.86
N THR A 322 4.65 -7.51 18.00
CA THR A 322 3.35 -7.50 18.69
C THR A 322 2.92 -6.10 19.15
N CYS A 323 3.86 -5.16 19.31
CA CYS A 323 3.62 -3.74 19.52
C CYS A 323 4.89 -2.94 19.19
N ASP A 324 4.86 -1.62 19.29
CA ASP A 324 6.06 -0.78 19.13
C ASP A 324 7.05 -1.02 20.30
N PRO A 325 8.29 -1.46 20.03
CA PRO A 325 9.30 -1.74 21.07
C PRO A 325 9.74 -0.47 21.82
N ASN A 326 9.52 0.73 21.26
CA ASN A 326 9.77 1.99 21.95
C ASN A 326 8.69 2.31 23.00
N ILE A 327 7.52 1.67 22.91
CA ILE A 327 6.43 1.81 23.87
C ILE A 327 6.54 0.72 24.94
N TYR A 328 6.75 -0.53 24.53
CA TYR A 328 6.86 -1.67 25.44
C TYR A 328 8.05 -2.56 25.06
N PRO A 329 9.10 -2.65 25.90
CA PRO A 329 10.35 -3.32 25.54
C PRO A 329 10.26 -4.83 25.28
N LYS A 330 9.26 -5.54 25.83
CA LYS A 330 9.08 -6.98 25.57
C LYS A 330 8.25 -7.27 24.32
N ALA A 331 8.26 -6.38 23.34
CA ALA A 331 7.59 -6.64 22.07
C ALA A 331 8.22 -7.86 21.38
N GLU A 332 7.40 -8.81 20.96
CA GLU A 332 7.86 -10.07 20.38
C GLU A 332 7.69 -10.05 18.84
N PRO A 333 8.57 -10.72 18.08
CA PRO A 333 8.38 -10.91 16.65
C PRO A 333 7.12 -11.73 16.32
N VAL A 334 6.28 -11.21 15.44
CA VAL A 334 5.15 -11.95 14.87
C VAL A 334 5.65 -12.72 13.65
N PRO A 335 5.74 -14.07 13.69
CA PRO A 335 6.42 -14.82 12.63
C PRO A 335 5.63 -14.79 11.32
N HIS A 336 4.30 -14.84 11.37
CA HIS A 336 3.42 -14.98 10.21
C HIS A 336 2.27 -13.99 10.27
N LEU A 337 1.98 -13.34 9.15
CA LEU A 337 0.84 -12.44 8.99
C LEU A 337 0.10 -12.75 7.70
N THR A 338 -1.19 -12.44 7.68
CA THR A 338 -1.94 -12.32 6.43
C THR A 338 -1.75 -10.92 5.82
N PHE A 339 -1.97 -10.78 4.51
CA PHE A 339 -1.99 -9.46 3.85
C PHE A 339 -3.05 -8.52 4.45
N GLU A 340 -4.15 -9.07 4.96
CA GLU A 340 -5.21 -8.29 5.62
C GLU A 340 -4.76 -7.76 6.98
N GLU A 341 -4.17 -8.60 7.83
CA GLU A 341 -3.57 -8.17 9.10
C GLU A 341 -2.47 -7.12 8.87
N ALA A 342 -1.57 -7.35 7.91
CA ALA A 342 -0.52 -6.41 7.58
C ALA A 342 -1.06 -5.05 7.10
N ALA A 343 -2.16 -5.06 6.33
CA ALA A 343 -2.79 -3.83 5.84
C ALA A 343 -3.40 -3.00 6.97
N GLU A 344 -4.12 -3.65 7.90
CA GLU A 344 -4.70 -2.97 9.06
C GLU A 344 -3.59 -2.44 10.00
N LEU A 345 -2.54 -3.23 10.25
CA LEU A 345 -1.37 -2.79 11.02
C LEU A 345 -0.72 -1.52 10.43
N ALA A 346 -0.45 -1.54 9.13
CA ALA A 346 0.20 -0.42 8.44
C ALA A 346 -0.67 0.84 8.43
N TYR A 347 -2.00 0.69 8.33
CA TYR A 347 -2.93 1.82 8.31
C TYR A 347 -2.91 2.60 9.64
N PHE A 348 -2.86 1.89 10.78
CA PHE A 348 -2.87 2.51 12.11
C PHE A 348 -1.50 2.92 12.64
N GLY A 349 -0.45 2.83 11.81
CA GLY A 349 0.86 3.41 12.11
C GLY A 349 1.93 2.41 12.55
N ALA A 350 1.65 1.10 12.51
CA ALA A 350 2.73 0.12 12.63
C ALA A 350 3.68 0.32 11.44
N GLN A 351 5.00 0.32 11.71
CA GLN A 351 6.02 0.42 10.67
C GLN A 351 6.08 -0.89 9.88
N VAL A 352 5.07 -1.19 9.07
CA VAL A 352 4.95 -2.34 8.16
C VAL A 352 4.96 -1.81 6.71
N LEU A 353 4.51 -2.59 5.73
CA LEU A 353 4.31 -2.16 4.35
C LEU A 353 2.96 -1.45 4.20
N HIS A 354 2.93 -0.33 3.48
CA HIS A 354 1.69 0.35 3.17
C HIS A 354 0.70 -0.56 2.39
N PRO A 355 -0.63 -0.51 2.63
CA PRO A 355 -1.58 -1.40 1.95
C PRO A 355 -1.49 -1.34 0.42
N GLN A 356 -1.27 -0.14 -0.14
CA GLN A 356 -1.13 0.05 -1.59
C GLN A 356 0.08 -0.70 -2.16
N SER A 357 1.18 -0.80 -1.40
CA SER A 357 2.39 -1.48 -1.86
C SER A 357 2.25 -2.99 -1.85
N MET A 358 1.36 -3.56 -1.03
CA MET A 358 1.13 -5.00 -1.00
C MET A 358 0.23 -5.50 -2.14
N ARG A 359 -0.48 -4.62 -2.86
CA ARG A 359 -1.43 -5.03 -3.92
C ARG A 359 -0.80 -5.96 -4.98
N PRO A 360 0.37 -5.65 -5.59
CA PRO A 360 0.96 -6.53 -6.61
C PRO A 360 1.31 -7.92 -6.07
N ALA A 361 1.83 -7.97 -4.84
CA ALA A 361 2.18 -9.22 -4.16
C ALA A 361 0.94 -10.06 -3.85
N ARG A 362 -0.12 -9.42 -3.32
CA ARG A 362 -1.40 -10.08 -3.00
C ARG A 362 -2.09 -10.64 -4.25
N GLU A 363 -2.13 -9.90 -5.34
CA GLU A 363 -2.77 -10.32 -6.59
C GLU A 363 -2.07 -11.52 -7.24
N SER A 364 -0.75 -11.61 -7.05
CA SER A 364 0.09 -12.65 -7.67
C SER A 364 0.46 -13.77 -6.71
N ASP A 365 -0.07 -13.73 -5.48
CA ASP A 365 0.22 -14.66 -4.40
C ASP A 365 1.72 -14.82 -4.10
N ILE A 366 2.48 -13.74 -4.21
CA ILE A 366 3.91 -13.71 -3.91
C ILE A 366 4.10 -13.31 -2.44
N PRO A 367 4.75 -14.13 -1.60
CA PRO A 367 4.97 -13.81 -0.20
C PRO A 367 5.88 -12.59 -0.04
N VAL A 368 5.58 -11.77 0.97
CA VAL A 368 6.44 -10.65 1.38
C VAL A 368 7.08 -10.98 2.72
N ARG A 369 8.39 -10.83 2.84
CA ARG A 369 9.13 -11.06 4.09
C ARG A 369 9.70 -9.75 4.62
N VAL A 370 9.38 -9.41 5.87
CA VAL A 370 9.99 -8.28 6.58
C VAL A 370 11.17 -8.80 7.39
N LYS A 371 12.39 -8.35 7.09
CA LYS A 371 13.64 -8.81 7.72
C LYS A 371 14.38 -7.66 8.42
N ASN A 372 15.28 -8.00 9.35
CA ASN A 372 16.15 -7.05 10.01
C ASN A 372 17.53 -7.01 9.35
N SER A 373 17.99 -5.81 8.97
CA SER A 373 19.33 -5.59 8.43
C SER A 373 20.44 -5.78 9.47
N TYR A 374 20.15 -5.60 10.77
CA TYR A 374 21.09 -5.83 11.87
C TYR A 374 21.12 -7.29 12.35
N ASN A 375 20.08 -8.07 12.01
CA ASN A 375 19.97 -9.48 12.37
C ASN A 375 19.53 -10.32 11.15
N PRO A 376 20.40 -10.49 10.12
CA PRO A 376 19.99 -11.09 8.84
C PRO A 376 19.56 -12.55 8.91
N GLN A 377 19.98 -13.25 9.96
CA GLN A 377 19.69 -14.66 10.22
C GLN A 377 18.33 -14.86 10.90
N ALA A 378 17.71 -13.81 11.46
CA ALA A 378 16.36 -13.90 11.95
C ALA A 378 15.38 -14.26 10.82
N PRO A 379 14.37 -15.10 11.08
CA PRO A 379 13.38 -15.47 10.07
C PRO A 379 12.55 -14.26 9.61
N GLY A 380 12.42 -13.25 10.47
CA GLY A 380 11.55 -12.10 10.28
C GLY A 380 10.08 -12.49 10.25
N THR A 381 9.27 -11.65 9.60
CA THR A 381 7.83 -11.89 9.44
C THR A 381 7.49 -12.23 8.00
N LEU A 382 6.81 -13.35 7.79
CA LEU A 382 6.30 -13.77 6.49
C LEU A 382 4.83 -13.36 6.33
N ILE A 383 4.54 -12.53 5.33
CA ILE A 383 3.22 -12.05 4.98
C ILE A 383 2.71 -12.84 3.77
N THR A 384 1.58 -13.53 3.94
CA THR A 384 0.97 -14.41 2.93
C THR A 384 -0.53 -14.16 2.81
N LYS A 385 -1.20 -14.87 1.90
CA LYS A 385 -2.65 -14.77 1.73
C LYS A 385 -3.44 -15.37 2.89
N ALA A 386 -2.96 -16.45 3.47
CA ALA A 386 -3.61 -17.14 4.57
C ALA A 386 -2.56 -17.80 5.46
N ARG A 387 -2.85 -17.90 6.76
CA ARG A 387 -2.04 -18.61 7.76
C ARG A 387 -2.95 -19.39 8.69
N ASP A 388 -2.37 -20.31 9.47
CA ASP A 388 -3.11 -20.95 10.55
C ASP A 388 -3.40 -19.94 11.67
N LEU A 389 -4.67 -19.92 12.11
CA LEU A 389 -5.22 -19.04 13.14
C LEU A 389 -5.76 -19.83 14.34
N SER A 390 -5.58 -21.15 14.37
CA SER A 390 -6.07 -22.05 15.41
C SER A 390 -5.68 -21.57 16.82
N GLU A 391 -4.40 -21.29 17.03
CA GLU A 391 -3.85 -20.84 18.32
C GLU A 391 -3.89 -19.31 18.48
N ALA A 392 -3.92 -18.54 17.38
CA ALA A 392 -3.88 -17.09 17.44
C ALA A 392 -5.15 -16.49 18.07
N VAL A 393 -4.97 -15.64 19.08
CA VAL A 393 -6.02 -14.80 19.68
C VAL A 393 -5.81 -13.36 19.22
N LEU A 394 -4.75 -12.73 19.71
CA LEU A 394 -4.32 -11.39 19.31
C LEU A 394 -2.99 -11.49 18.57
N THR A 395 -2.84 -10.71 17.51
CA THR A 395 -1.66 -10.69 16.66
C THR A 395 -0.75 -9.52 17.04
N SER A 396 -1.31 -8.32 17.22
CA SER A 396 -0.53 -7.13 17.57
C SER A 396 -1.43 -5.99 18.06
N ILE A 397 -0.83 -5.09 18.84
CA ILE A 397 -1.41 -3.85 19.36
C ILE A 397 -0.68 -2.67 18.73
N VAL A 398 -1.44 -1.75 18.12
CA VAL A 398 -0.90 -0.55 17.47
C VAL A 398 -1.43 0.69 18.18
N LEU A 399 -0.56 1.68 18.37
CA LEU A 399 -0.92 2.97 18.95
C LEU A 399 -0.76 4.07 17.91
N LYS A 400 -1.83 4.85 17.69
CA LYS A 400 -1.79 6.10 16.94
C LYS A 400 -2.07 7.27 17.88
N SER A 401 -1.00 8.02 18.21
CA SER A 401 -1.07 9.13 19.16
C SER A 401 -1.43 10.46 18.52
N ASN A 402 -1.83 11.41 19.37
CA ASN A 402 -2.13 12.80 19.02
C ASN A 402 -3.17 12.95 17.90
N ILE A 403 -4.22 12.12 17.91
CA ILE A 403 -5.34 12.25 16.99
C ILE A 403 -6.37 13.27 17.51
N THR A 404 -7.14 13.84 16.59
CA THR A 404 -8.29 14.69 16.92
C THR A 404 -9.56 13.88 16.71
N MET A 405 -10.43 13.85 17.72
CA MET A 405 -11.75 13.24 17.66
C MET A 405 -12.82 14.34 17.51
N LEU A 406 -13.76 14.16 16.58
CA LEU A 406 -14.91 15.04 16.40
C LEU A 406 -16.18 14.26 16.76
N ASP A 407 -17.05 14.85 17.55
CA ASP A 407 -18.39 14.36 17.80
C ASP A 407 -19.43 15.31 17.18
N ILE A 408 -20.29 14.77 16.33
CA ILE A 408 -21.26 15.51 15.52
C ILE A 408 -22.65 15.02 15.91
N VAL A 409 -23.39 15.85 16.65
CA VAL A 409 -24.71 15.49 17.20
C VAL A 409 -25.80 16.27 16.48
N SER A 410 -26.79 15.57 15.93
CA SER A 410 -27.96 16.16 15.29
C SER A 410 -29.17 15.25 15.38
N THR A 411 -30.23 15.72 16.04
CA THR A 411 -31.54 15.00 16.07
C THR A 411 -32.16 14.85 14.68
N ARG A 412 -31.72 15.67 13.72
CA ARG A 412 -32.11 15.58 12.30
C ARG A 412 -31.55 14.33 11.60
N MET A 413 -30.65 13.59 12.22
CA MET A 413 -30.11 12.34 11.67
C MET A 413 -31.13 11.20 11.75
N LEU A 414 -32.06 11.24 12.72
CA LEU A 414 -33.09 10.22 12.91
C LEU A 414 -34.05 10.19 11.71
N GLY A 415 -34.07 9.05 11.01
CA GLY A 415 -35.02 8.78 9.91
C GLY A 415 -34.81 9.61 8.64
N GLN A 416 -33.71 10.36 8.54
CA GLN A 416 -33.36 11.17 7.37
C GLN A 416 -32.24 10.51 6.56
N PHE A 417 -32.38 10.46 5.25
CA PHE A 417 -31.30 10.08 4.34
C PHE A 417 -30.42 11.29 4.00
N GLY A 418 -29.15 11.06 3.71
CA GLY A 418 -28.24 12.10 3.20
C GLY A 418 -27.48 12.91 4.25
N PHE A 419 -27.77 12.79 5.55
CA PHE A 419 -26.99 13.48 6.60
C PHE A 419 -25.52 13.04 6.59
N LEU A 420 -25.26 11.73 6.58
CA LEU A 420 -23.91 11.17 6.47
C LEU A 420 -23.19 11.64 5.19
N ALA A 421 -23.89 11.61 4.05
CA ALA A 421 -23.33 12.09 2.78
C ALA A 421 -22.91 13.56 2.87
N LYS A 422 -23.73 14.40 3.50
CA LYS A 422 -23.43 15.82 3.70
C LYS A 422 -22.22 16.04 4.63
N VAL A 423 -22.12 15.27 5.71
CA VAL A 423 -20.97 15.33 6.62
C VAL A 423 -19.68 14.98 5.86
N PHE A 424 -19.65 13.87 5.12
CA PHE A 424 -18.45 13.45 4.39
C PHE A 424 -18.13 14.34 3.18
N SER A 425 -19.12 15.00 2.55
CA SER A 425 -18.89 16.02 1.51
C SER A 425 -18.05 17.18 2.03
N ILE A 426 -18.29 17.63 3.26
CA ILE A 426 -17.52 18.73 3.87
C ILE A 426 -16.05 18.31 4.04
N PHE A 427 -15.79 17.08 4.49
CA PHE A 427 -14.41 16.58 4.61
C PHE A 427 -13.74 16.42 3.24
N GLU A 428 -14.47 15.97 2.22
CA GLU A 428 -13.96 15.84 0.85
C GLU A 428 -13.59 17.21 0.25
N GLU A 429 -14.48 18.20 0.37
CA GLU A 429 -14.26 19.58 -0.11
C GLU A 429 -13.05 20.25 0.55
N LEU A 430 -12.80 19.93 1.83
CA LEU A 430 -11.65 20.44 2.59
C LEU A 430 -10.39 19.58 2.43
N GLY A 431 -10.47 18.44 1.73
CA GLY A 431 -9.34 17.54 1.51
C GLY A 431 -8.86 16.82 2.78
N ILE A 432 -9.76 16.57 3.74
CA ILE A 432 -9.42 15.98 5.04
C ILE A 432 -9.79 14.49 5.06
N SER A 433 -8.80 13.66 5.38
CA SER A 433 -8.99 12.21 5.53
C SER A 433 -9.48 11.86 6.93
N VAL A 434 -10.58 11.12 6.99
CA VAL A 434 -11.10 10.51 8.23
C VAL A 434 -10.52 9.10 8.40
N ASP A 435 -10.21 8.71 9.64
CA ASP A 435 -9.68 7.39 10.00
C ASP A 435 -10.77 6.43 10.49
N CYS A 436 -11.28 6.64 11.70
CA CYS A 436 -12.31 5.82 12.32
C CYS A 436 -13.65 6.55 12.32
N VAL A 437 -14.73 5.77 12.23
CA VAL A 437 -16.12 6.24 12.28
C VAL A 437 -16.89 5.36 13.25
N ALA A 438 -17.72 5.99 14.08
CA ALA A 438 -18.71 5.35 14.94
C ALA A 438 -19.99 6.17 14.91
N THR A 439 -21.15 5.52 14.99
CA THR A 439 -22.47 6.18 14.90
C THR A 439 -23.38 5.72 16.02
N SER A 440 -24.16 6.65 16.56
CA SER A 440 -25.38 6.38 17.33
C SER A 440 -26.61 6.71 16.48
N GLU A 441 -27.80 6.74 17.09
CA GLU A 441 -29.03 7.15 16.43
C GLU A 441 -29.05 8.64 16.04
N VAL A 442 -28.34 9.48 16.79
CA VAL A 442 -28.35 10.95 16.64
C VAL A 442 -26.96 11.58 16.56
N SER A 443 -25.89 10.78 16.61
CA SER A 443 -24.52 11.30 16.57
C SER A 443 -23.59 10.47 15.70
N ILE A 444 -22.53 11.11 15.24
CA ILE A 444 -21.42 10.51 14.52
C ILE A 444 -20.14 10.97 15.20
N SER A 445 -19.30 10.02 15.61
CA SER A 445 -17.97 10.28 16.14
C SER A 445 -16.91 9.86 15.12
N LEU A 446 -15.96 10.75 14.85
CA LEU A 446 -14.94 10.62 13.80
C LEU A 446 -13.55 10.86 14.39
N THR A 447 -12.53 10.19 13.86
CA THR A 447 -11.13 10.53 14.16
C THR A 447 -10.41 11.01 12.91
N LEU A 448 -9.55 12.01 13.06
CA LEU A 448 -8.78 12.60 11.96
C LEU A 448 -7.31 12.22 12.05
N ASP A 449 -6.68 11.94 10.90
CA ASP A 449 -5.25 11.61 10.82
C ASP A 449 -4.39 12.89 10.90
N PRO A 450 -3.49 12.99 11.88
CA PRO A 450 -2.52 14.06 11.90
C PRO A 450 -1.55 13.98 10.71
N SER A 451 -1.24 12.82 10.15
CA SER A 451 -0.23 12.81 9.07
C SER A 451 -0.71 13.42 7.74
N LYS A 452 -2.01 13.71 7.59
CA LYS A 452 -2.64 14.21 6.35
C LYS A 452 -3.22 15.63 6.48
N VAL A 453 -3.50 16.09 7.69
CA VAL A 453 -3.79 17.51 7.97
C VAL A 453 -2.48 18.33 8.09
N TRP A 454 -1.31 17.68 8.24
CA TRP A 454 -0.09 18.31 8.80
C TRP A 454 1.09 18.43 7.82
N SER A 455 0.85 18.34 6.51
CA SER A 455 1.82 18.81 5.50
C SER A 455 1.85 20.34 5.37
N ARG A 456 1.16 21.06 6.26
CA ARG A 456 1.09 22.53 6.33
C ARG A 456 1.50 22.98 7.73
N GLU A 457 2.06 24.19 7.81
CA GLU A 457 2.58 24.83 9.03
C GLU A 457 1.59 24.79 10.21
N LEU A 458 2.10 24.75 11.44
CA LEU A 458 1.31 24.69 12.70
C LEU A 458 0.20 25.76 12.78
N ILE A 459 0.38 26.91 12.15
CA ILE A 459 -0.58 28.03 12.14
C ILE A 459 -1.77 27.75 11.21
N GLN A 460 -1.55 27.07 10.08
CA GLN A 460 -2.62 26.69 9.16
C GLN A 460 -3.53 25.61 9.78
N GLN A 461 -2.99 24.77 10.66
CA GLN A 461 -3.67 23.62 11.26
C GLN A 461 -4.81 23.99 12.20
N ALA A 462 -4.59 24.99 13.07
CA ALA A 462 -5.65 25.50 13.96
C ALA A 462 -6.78 26.10 13.11
N SER A 463 -6.42 26.89 12.10
CA SER A 463 -7.37 27.49 11.17
C SER A 463 -8.17 26.46 10.36
N GLU A 464 -7.57 25.34 9.94
CA GLU A 464 -8.27 24.29 9.19
C GLU A 464 -9.25 23.51 10.07
N LEU A 465 -8.88 23.15 11.29
CA LEU A 465 -9.77 22.48 12.24
C LEU A 465 -10.94 23.37 12.67
N ASP A 466 -10.67 24.66 12.91
CA ASP A 466 -11.71 25.64 13.21
C ASP A 466 -12.68 25.78 12.04
N HIS A 467 -12.17 25.83 10.80
CA HIS A 467 -13.01 25.92 9.61
C HIS A 467 -13.91 24.69 9.41
N VAL A 468 -13.38 23.48 9.63
CA VAL A 468 -14.18 22.24 9.63
C VAL A 468 -15.29 22.31 10.65
N ALA A 469 -14.98 22.75 11.87
CA ALA A 469 -15.95 22.88 12.94
C ALA A 469 -17.05 23.89 12.57
N GLU A 470 -16.69 25.05 12.01
CA GLU A 470 -17.64 26.06 11.55
C GLU A 470 -18.60 25.53 10.47
N GLU A 471 -18.08 24.82 9.45
CA GLU A 471 -18.91 24.25 8.38
C GLU A 471 -19.87 23.18 8.91
N LEU A 472 -19.40 22.30 9.80
CA LEU A 472 -20.21 21.26 10.43
C LEU A 472 -21.25 21.85 11.41
N GLN A 473 -20.93 22.95 12.09
CA GLN A 473 -21.85 23.65 13.01
C GLN A 473 -23.09 24.20 12.31
N LYS A 474 -23.05 24.40 10.99
CA LYS A 474 -24.23 24.80 10.20
C LYS A 474 -25.31 23.71 10.17
N ILE A 475 -24.94 22.46 10.40
CA ILE A 475 -25.84 21.30 10.26
C ILE A 475 -26.00 20.46 11.54
N ALA A 476 -25.11 20.62 12.52
CA ALA A 476 -25.08 19.82 13.73
C ALA A 476 -24.44 20.58 14.90
N VAL A 477 -24.56 20.05 16.12
CA VAL A 477 -23.71 20.46 17.25
C VAL A 477 -22.41 19.68 17.15
N VAL A 478 -21.26 20.38 17.21
CA VAL A 478 -19.94 19.78 17.00
C VAL A 478 -19.08 19.97 18.22
N GLN A 479 -18.47 18.88 18.71
CA GLN A 479 -17.45 18.92 19.75
C GLN A 479 -16.13 18.40 19.20
N LEU A 480 -15.06 19.19 19.36
CA LEU A 480 -13.71 18.84 18.94
C LEU A 480 -12.88 18.48 20.18
N LEU A 481 -12.30 17.28 20.18
CA LEU A 481 -11.54 16.71 21.28
C LEU A 481 -10.14 16.32 20.79
N GLN A 482 -9.16 17.17 21.08
CA GLN A 482 -7.75 16.94 20.79
C GLN A 482 -7.08 16.02 21.82
N ASN A 483 -5.81 15.66 21.61
CA ASN A 483 -5.02 14.84 22.53
C ASN A 483 -5.69 13.49 22.83
N ARG A 484 -6.15 12.83 21.77
CA ARG A 484 -6.66 11.46 21.82
C ARG A 484 -5.68 10.51 21.17
N SER A 485 -5.85 9.23 21.47
CA SER A 485 -5.04 8.15 20.93
C SER A 485 -5.95 7.01 20.48
N ILE A 486 -5.62 6.37 19.35
CA ILE A 486 -6.27 5.13 18.91
C ILE A 486 -5.38 3.95 19.31
N ILE A 487 -5.92 3.02 20.08
CA ILE A 487 -5.35 1.70 20.33
C ILE A 487 -6.08 0.72 19.41
N SER A 488 -5.36 0.14 18.46
CA SER A 488 -5.90 -0.85 17.53
C SER A 488 -5.43 -2.25 17.90
N LEU A 489 -6.39 -3.13 18.13
CA LEU A 489 -6.18 -4.55 18.43
C LEU A 489 -6.35 -5.33 17.14
N ILE A 490 -5.24 -5.85 16.60
CA ILE A 490 -5.26 -6.70 15.41
C ILE A 490 -5.21 -8.15 15.87
N GLY A 491 -6.20 -8.95 15.49
CA GLY A 491 -6.29 -10.34 15.94
C GLY A 491 -7.30 -11.18 15.19
N ASN A 492 -7.52 -12.39 15.72
CA ASN A 492 -8.45 -13.34 15.12
C ASN A 492 -9.90 -12.91 15.39
N VAL A 493 -10.57 -12.42 14.35
CA VAL A 493 -11.98 -11.96 14.42
C VAL A 493 -12.95 -13.04 14.91
N GLN A 494 -12.63 -14.33 14.70
CA GLN A 494 -13.44 -15.45 15.20
C GLN A 494 -13.45 -15.54 16.74
N LYS A 495 -12.44 -14.97 17.39
CA LYS A 495 -12.32 -14.90 18.86
C LYS A 495 -12.58 -13.47 19.38
N SER A 496 -13.29 -12.64 18.61
CA SER A 496 -13.51 -11.22 18.94
C SER A 496 -14.13 -10.98 20.32
N SER A 497 -15.11 -11.78 20.74
CA SER A 497 -15.73 -11.66 22.07
C SER A 497 -14.72 -11.85 23.19
N LEU A 498 -13.83 -12.84 23.07
CA LEU A 498 -12.76 -13.09 24.04
C LEU A 498 -11.76 -11.92 24.08
N ILE A 499 -11.39 -11.39 22.91
CA ILE A 499 -10.48 -10.24 22.80
C ILE A 499 -11.10 -9.02 23.49
N LEU A 500 -12.36 -8.73 23.22
CA LEU A 500 -13.06 -7.59 23.81
C LEU A 500 -13.22 -7.74 25.33
N GLU A 501 -13.67 -8.90 25.81
CA GLU A 501 -13.79 -9.17 27.26
C GLU A 501 -12.45 -8.94 27.97
N LYS A 502 -11.38 -9.56 27.49
CA LYS A 502 -10.05 -9.45 28.09
C LYS A 502 -9.52 -8.01 28.03
N ALA A 503 -9.67 -7.33 26.89
CA ALA A 503 -9.23 -5.94 26.74
C ALA A 503 -9.98 -4.99 27.69
N PHE A 504 -11.30 -5.07 27.77
CA PHE A 504 -12.09 -4.19 28.64
C PHE A 504 -11.89 -4.48 30.13
N ASN A 505 -11.61 -5.73 30.51
CA ASN A 505 -11.22 -6.05 31.89
C ASN A 505 -9.92 -5.35 32.29
N VAL A 506 -8.89 -5.40 31.43
CA VAL A 506 -7.62 -4.71 31.64
C VAL A 506 -7.82 -3.19 31.73
N LEU A 507 -8.56 -2.60 30.78
CA LEU A 507 -8.82 -1.16 30.78
C LEU A 507 -9.58 -0.71 32.03
N ARG A 508 -10.51 -1.53 32.54
CA ARG A 508 -11.23 -1.26 33.79
C ARG A 508 -10.28 -1.25 34.99
N GLU A 509 -9.38 -2.23 35.08
CA GLU A 509 -8.38 -2.32 36.15
C GLU A 509 -7.42 -1.12 36.15
N GLU A 510 -7.08 -0.63 34.97
CA GLU A 510 -6.24 0.56 34.78
C GLU A 510 -6.99 1.88 35.00
N GLY A 511 -8.31 1.85 35.20
CA GLY A 511 -9.17 3.03 35.39
C GLY A 511 -9.37 3.86 34.12
N VAL A 512 -9.26 3.23 32.95
CA VAL A 512 -9.27 3.88 31.63
C VAL A 512 -10.69 3.90 31.07
N ASN A 513 -11.11 5.07 30.58
CA ASN A 513 -12.40 5.26 29.94
C ASN A 513 -12.25 5.27 28.41
N VAL A 514 -12.76 4.24 27.75
CA VAL A 514 -12.84 4.21 26.28
C VAL A 514 -13.93 5.18 25.82
N GLN A 515 -13.56 6.12 24.93
CA GLN A 515 -14.43 7.19 24.47
C GLN A 515 -15.14 6.86 23.16
N MET A 516 -14.52 6.02 22.32
CA MET A 516 -15.08 5.58 21.05
C MET A 516 -14.56 4.18 20.72
N ILE A 517 -15.43 3.34 20.15
CA ILE A 517 -15.11 2.00 19.68
C ILE A 517 -15.49 1.93 18.20
N SER A 518 -14.60 1.42 17.36
CA SER A 518 -14.89 1.18 15.95
C SER A 518 -14.41 -0.22 15.56
N GLN A 519 -15.35 -1.05 15.11
CA GLN A 519 -15.09 -2.40 14.61
C GLN A 519 -15.91 -2.64 13.35
N GLY A 520 -15.24 -3.07 12.27
CA GLY A 520 -15.91 -3.44 11.02
C GLY A 520 -16.47 -4.86 11.06
N ALA A 521 -17.48 -5.14 10.22
CA ALA A 521 -18.23 -6.41 10.22
C ALA A 521 -17.41 -7.68 9.90
N SER A 522 -16.21 -7.55 9.34
CA SER A 522 -15.36 -8.71 8.97
C SER A 522 -13.88 -8.42 9.08
N LYS A 523 -13.50 -7.36 9.80
CA LYS A 523 -12.11 -6.94 9.89
C LYS A 523 -11.43 -7.57 11.10
N VAL A 524 -10.14 -7.86 10.94
CA VAL A 524 -9.23 -8.30 12.00
C VAL A 524 -8.87 -7.19 13.01
N ASN A 525 -9.45 -5.99 12.86
CA ASN A 525 -9.13 -4.80 13.64
C ASN A 525 -10.30 -4.35 14.53
N ILE A 526 -9.96 -4.03 15.79
CA ILE A 526 -10.83 -3.34 16.75
C ILE A 526 -10.07 -2.08 17.21
N SER A 527 -10.63 -0.90 16.94
CA SER A 527 -10.02 0.38 17.33
C SER A 527 -10.74 0.98 18.53
N LEU A 528 -9.96 1.34 19.55
CA LEU A 528 -10.41 1.96 20.80
C LEU A 528 -9.79 3.34 20.93
N VAL A 529 -10.60 4.37 21.17
CA VAL A 529 -10.12 5.74 21.41
C VAL A 529 -10.06 6.01 22.90
N VAL A 530 -8.89 6.47 23.36
CA VAL A 530 -8.60 6.80 24.76
C VAL A 530 -7.91 8.17 24.85
N HIS A 531 -7.73 8.71 26.05
CA HIS A 531 -6.89 9.89 26.23
C HIS A 531 -5.43 9.59 25.89
N ASP A 532 -4.73 10.55 25.28
CA ASP A 532 -3.33 10.35 24.88
C ASP A 532 -2.41 10.11 26.09
N SER A 533 -2.72 10.74 27.22
CA SER A 533 -1.95 10.63 28.48
C SER A 533 -1.93 9.22 29.09
N GLU A 534 -2.96 8.41 28.82
CA GLU A 534 -3.10 7.04 29.34
C GLU A 534 -2.72 5.98 28.30
N ALA A 535 -2.59 6.35 27.03
CA ALA A 535 -2.53 5.40 25.93
C ALA A 535 -1.32 4.46 25.97
N LYS A 536 -0.12 4.97 26.28
CA LYS A 536 1.09 4.13 26.40
C LYS A 536 0.98 3.12 27.55
N LYS A 537 0.39 3.54 28.67
CA LYS A 537 0.12 2.67 29.82
C LYS A 537 -0.84 1.54 29.43
N CYS A 538 -1.91 1.89 28.72
CA CYS A 538 -2.88 0.92 28.20
C CYS A 538 -2.23 -0.11 27.28
N VAL A 539 -1.36 0.32 26.36
CA VAL A 539 -0.65 -0.60 25.45
C VAL A 539 0.21 -1.58 26.24
N GLY A 540 0.96 -1.12 27.25
CA GLY A 540 1.77 -2.00 28.10
C GLY A 540 0.93 -3.01 28.89
N ALA A 541 -0.19 -2.57 29.48
CA ALA A 541 -1.09 -3.44 30.25
C ALA A 541 -1.79 -4.47 29.35
N LEU A 542 -2.28 -4.04 28.18
CA LEU A 542 -2.88 -4.93 27.18
C LEU A 542 -1.85 -5.92 26.65
N HIS A 543 -0.63 -5.47 26.33
CA HIS A 543 0.42 -6.36 25.84
C HIS A 543 0.74 -7.43 26.88
N SER A 544 0.95 -7.04 28.14
CA SER A 544 1.19 -7.98 29.23
C SER A 544 0.04 -8.98 29.37
N ALA A 545 -1.23 -8.53 29.36
CA ALA A 545 -2.36 -9.45 29.45
C ALA A 545 -2.43 -10.44 28.27
N PHE A 546 -2.16 -10.01 27.04
CA PHE A 546 -2.33 -10.84 25.85
C PHE A 546 -1.12 -11.71 25.48
N PHE A 547 0.09 -11.28 25.80
CA PHE A 547 1.34 -11.90 25.35
C PHE A 547 2.29 -12.29 26.49
N ASP A 548 2.26 -11.63 27.65
CA ASP A 548 3.02 -12.13 28.81
C ASP A 548 2.26 -13.33 29.38
N HIS A 549 2.75 -14.54 29.12
CA HIS A 549 2.28 -15.73 29.81
C HIS A 549 2.65 -15.64 31.29
N ALA A 550 1.73 -15.18 32.14
CA ALA A 550 1.61 -15.81 33.45
C ALA A 550 1.08 -17.22 33.19
N ASP A 551 1.78 -18.24 33.70
CA ASP A 551 1.38 -19.66 33.68
C ASP A 551 -0.12 -19.84 33.45
N ASP A 552 -0.49 -20.53 32.36
CA ASP A 552 -1.86 -20.97 32.10
C ASP A 552 -2.30 -21.91 33.24
N SER A 553 -2.78 -21.32 34.32
CA SER A 553 -3.56 -21.94 35.37
C SER A 553 -4.80 -21.09 35.63
N LEU A 554 -5.63 -20.93 34.60
CA LEU A 554 -7.05 -20.68 34.79
C LEU A 554 -7.80 -21.92 34.31
N PRO A 555 -8.59 -22.56 35.19
CA PRO A 555 -9.25 -23.82 34.86
C PRO A 555 -10.34 -23.57 33.80
N GLU A 556 -10.36 -24.42 32.78
CA GLU A 556 -11.46 -24.50 31.82
C GLU A 556 -12.80 -24.65 32.56
N LEU A 557 -13.55 -23.56 32.62
CA LEU A 557 -14.95 -23.58 33.02
C LEU A 557 -15.79 -23.93 31.79
N GLY A 558 -16.26 -25.19 31.74
CA GLY A 558 -17.53 -25.49 31.08
C GLY A 558 -17.59 -26.61 30.04
N SER A 559 -17.14 -27.83 30.36
CA SER A 559 -17.77 -29.02 29.77
C SER A 559 -18.93 -29.47 30.67
N ALA A 560 -20.12 -28.92 30.45
CA ALA A 560 -21.35 -29.44 31.05
C ALA A 560 -21.58 -30.87 30.52
N GLY A 561 -21.24 -31.86 31.35
CA GLY A 561 -21.52 -33.27 31.11
C GLY A 561 -23.02 -33.53 31.13
N LEU A 562 -23.62 -33.62 29.95
CA LEU A 562 -24.83 -34.40 29.72
C LEU A 562 -24.48 -35.88 29.93
N SER A 563 -24.82 -36.43 31.10
CA SER A 563 -25.08 -37.87 31.21
C SER A 563 -26.41 -38.08 31.92
N GLN A 564 -27.40 -38.44 31.10
CA GLN A 564 -28.55 -39.21 31.56
C GLN A 564 -28.03 -40.57 32.02
N ASN A 565 -28.44 -41.01 33.20
CA ASN A 565 -28.91 -42.37 33.42
C ASN A 565 -29.70 -42.42 34.72
N GLY A 566 -30.99 -42.66 34.60
CA GLY A 566 -31.87 -42.91 35.73
C GLY A 566 -31.67 -44.32 36.30
N SER A 567 -32.03 -44.51 37.56
CA SER A 567 -33.12 -45.43 37.96
C SER A 567 -33.13 -45.64 39.48
N SER A 568 -34.36 -45.59 40.01
CA SER A 568 -34.88 -46.31 41.19
C SER A 568 -34.18 -46.16 42.56
N MET A 569 -34.91 -45.58 43.51
CA MET A 569 -35.64 -46.26 44.60
C MET A 569 -35.96 -45.20 45.67
N HIS A 570 -37.22 -44.77 45.76
CA HIS A 570 -38.20 -45.22 46.75
C HIS A 570 -37.80 -45.08 48.23
N SER A 571 -38.69 -44.37 48.93
CA SER A 571 -39.12 -44.54 50.33
C SER A 571 -38.26 -43.99 51.49
N SER A 572 -38.73 -42.84 51.98
CA SER A 572 -39.41 -42.68 53.28
C SER A 572 -38.59 -42.32 54.54
N ILE A 573 -39.30 -41.53 55.36
CA ILE A 573 -39.15 -41.29 56.82
C ILE A 573 -38.07 -40.23 57.14
N SER A 574 -38.33 -39.09 57.79
CA SER A 574 -39.52 -38.49 58.45
C SER A 574 -39.24 -37.00 58.65
#